data_AF-A0AAD5PBN0-F1
#
_entry.id   AF-A0AAD5PBN0-F1
#
_cell.length_a   1.000
_cell.length_b   1.000
_cell.length_c   1.000
_cell.angle_alpha   90.00
_cell.angle_beta   90.00
_cell.angle_gamma   90.00
#
_symmetry.space_group_name_H-M   'P 1'
#
loop_
_entity.id
_entity.type
_entity.pdbx_description
1 polymer ?
#
loop_
_entity_poly.entity_id
_entity_poly.type
_entity_poly.pdbx_seq_one_letter_code
_entity_poly.pdbx_strand_id
1 'polypeptide(L)'
;LPLESLLKIASYLSFSDLWYFGTTSRSCQKLAHQLVWHKYHIDLARQRINSFNHLIHASIAYVCRYGYDDQNNINHTAIQSVANRLAVEIYDRTPQLNWAPCLDFLLDKALGIMLDHVLYDPSLDPLPHQQHEKDGSALSSSSPEKQKYSSTPMGRLMTTLLVTLYPTLTALFDADPASAIHHRLLLAHISRHIDILTRRYHQQHRRRISSGSSSFARTASVRHGFRVLVQFIGNLCQTELMTAADLHILTRQRIIAFFISYQSSSTNNNMVSTADSSCWRLWMDEIEFQTAVLLDLLRAVVCRQYTRFDSGKELNMFASMLNETVSTLVS
;
A
#
# COMPACT_ATOMS: atom_id res chain seq x y z
N LEU A 1 -23.15 13.94 20.40
CA LEU A 1 -22.06 13.07 20.87
C LEU A 1 -20.77 13.89 20.90
N PRO A 2 -19.92 13.75 21.93
CA PRO A 2 -18.58 14.34 21.93
C PRO A 2 -17.74 13.86 20.74
N LEU A 3 -16.81 14.69 20.27
CA LEU A 3 -15.96 14.35 19.11
C LEU A 3 -15.16 13.07 19.34
N GLU A 4 -14.64 12.84 20.54
CA GLU A 4 -13.89 11.63 20.88
C GLU A 4 -14.71 10.35 20.71
N SER A 5 -15.99 10.37 21.11
CA SER A 5 -16.90 9.24 20.89
C SER A 5 -17.17 9.02 19.41
N LEU A 6 -17.31 10.11 18.64
CA LEU A 6 -17.51 10.03 17.19
C LEU A 6 -16.27 9.50 16.47
N LEU A 7 -15.06 9.85 16.93
CA LEU A 7 -13.81 9.30 16.40
C LEU A 7 -13.66 7.79 16.69
N LYS A 8 -14.11 7.32 17.87
CA LYS A 8 -14.17 5.89 18.18
C LYS A 8 -15.17 5.14 17.31
N ILE A 9 -16.28 5.77 16.91
CA ILE A 9 -17.20 5.16 15.94
C ILE A 9 -16.56 5.16 14.56
N ALA A 10 -15.94 6.26 14.16
CA ALA A 10 -15.28 6.41 12.86
C ALA A 10 -14.10 5.45 12.64
N SER A 11 -13.49 4.91 13.69
CA SER A 11 -12.45 3.86 13.54
C SER A 11 -13.00 2.54 12.99
N TYR A 12 -14.32 2.31 13.06
CA TYR A 12 -14.98 1.14 12.48
C TYR A 12 -15.59 1.41 11.10
N LEU A 13 -15.56 2.65 10.63
CA LEU A 13 -16.13 3.07 9.36
C LEU A 13 -15.02 3.25 8.34
N SER A 14 -15.25 2.76 7.12
CA SER A 14 -14.32 2.98 6.01
C SER A 14 -14.38 4.44 5.52
N PHE A 15 -13.41 4.83 4.69
CA PHE A 15 -13.44 6.14 4.05
C PHE A 15 -14.71 6.39 3.24
N SER A 16 -15.20 5.38 2.51
CA SER A 16 -16.44 5.52 1.71
C SER A 16 -17.65 5.73 2.60
N ASP A 17 -17.75 5.02 3.74
CA ASP A 17 -18.85 5.23 4.69
C ASP A 17 -18.89 6.66 5.21
N LEU A 18 -17.73 7.20 5.61
CA LEU A 18 -17.60 8.57 6.09
C LEU A 18 -17.88 9.59 4.97
N TRP A 19 -17.46 9.30 3.74
CA TRP A 19 -17.74 10.13 2.57
C TRP A 19 -19.24 10.24 2.30
N TYR A 20 -19.93 9.11 2.19
CA TYR A 20 -21.38 9.07 1.93
C TYR A 20 -22.19 9.57 3.12
N PHE A 21 -21.73 9.37 4.36
CA PHE A 21 -22.33 10.02 5.51
C PHE A 21 -22.34 11.55 5.33
N GLY A 22 -21.24 12.12 4.83
CA GLY A 22 -21.12 13.54 4.54
C GLY A 22 -22.08 14.08 3.47
N THR A 23 -22.63 13.23 2.59
CA THR A 23 -23.56 13.67 1.54
C THR A 23 -25.02 13.71 1.98
N THR A 24 -25.35 13.16 3.16
CA THR A 24 -26.74 13.03 3.63
C THR A 24 -27.38 14.35 4.09
N SER A 25 -26.61 15.25 4.72
CA SER A 25 -27.11 16.55 5.18
C SER A 25 -25.96 17.55 5.41
N ARG A 26 -26.27 18.85 5.50
CA ARG A 26 -25.25 19.88 5.82
C ARG A 26 -24.61 19.68 7.21
N SER A 27 -25.35 19.14 8.17
CA SER A 27 -24.83 18.84 9.51
C SER A 27 -23.85 17.67 9.43
N CYS A 28 -24.26 16.59 8.75
CA CYS A 28 -23.43 15.41 8.51
C CYS A 28 -22.18 15.75 7.70
N GLN A 29 -22.27 16.66 6.73
CA GLN A 29 -21.13 17.14 5.96
C GLN A 29 -20.06 17.76 6.87
N LYS A 30 -20.45 18.69 7.76
CA LYS A 30 -19.50 19.33 8.69
C LYS A 30 -18.84 18.29 9.60
N LEU A 31 -19.62 17.34 10.11
CA LEU A 31 -19.10 16.28 10.96
C LEU A 31 -18.19 15.32 10.19
N ALA A 32 -18.59 14.88 9.00
CA ALA A 32 -17.79 14.03 8.13
C ALA A 32 -16.45 14.69 7.79
N HIS A 33 -16.45 15.99 7.48
CA HIS A 33 -15.21 16.74 7.25
C HIS A 33 -14.28 16.71 8.47
N GLN A 34 -14.82 16.90 9.67
CA GLN A 34 -14.02 16.82 10.90
C GLN A 34 -13.47 15.40 11.12
N LEU A 35 -14.31 14.38 10.95
CA LEU A 35 -13.89 12.98 11.14
C LEU A 35 -12.82 12.57 10.11
N VAL A 36 -13.01 12.93 8.84
CA VAL A 36 -12.07 12.66 7.75
C VAL A 36 -10.75 13.41 7.96
N TRP A 37 -10.80 14.67 8.39
CA TRP A 37 -9.61 15.44 8.74
C TRP A 37 -8.83 14.81 9.89
N HIS A 38 -9.52 14.41 10.96
CA HIS A 38 -8.85 13.83 12.13
C HIS A 38 -8.33 12.41 11.89
N LYS A 39 -9.05 11.60 11.10
CA LYS A 39 -8.68 10.20 10.83
C LYS A 39 -7.65 10.07 9.70
N TYR A 40 -7.83 10.80 8.61
CA TYR A 40 -7.03 10.65 7.38
C TYR A 40 -6.15 11.86 7.06
N HIS A 41 -6.29 12.97 7.80
CA HIS A 41 -5.60 14.23 7.50
C HIS A 41 -5.93 14.81 6.12
N ILE A 42 -7.14 14.52 5.61
CA ILE A 42 -7.64 15.06 4.34
C ILE A 42 -8.50 16.29 4.63
N ASP A 43 -8.12 17.46 4.09
CA ASP A 43 -8.91 18.69 4.20
C ASP A 43 -10.00 18.72 3.13
N LEU A 44 -11.23 18.38 3.52
CA LEU A 44 -12.42 18.49 2.67
C LEU A 44 -13.10 19.87 2.75
N ALA A 45 -12.70 20.75 3.68
CA ALA A 45 -13.36 22.05 3.87
C ALA A 45 -13.10 23.01 2.69
N ARG A 46 -11.99 22.83 1.98
CA ARG A 46 -11.54 23.70 0.88
C ARG A 46 -11.85 23.14 -0.51
N GLN A 47 -13.06 22.59 -0.70
CA GLN A 47 -13.47 21.96 -1.96
C GLN A 47 -13.28 22.85 -3.21
N ARG A 48 -13.56 24.16 -3.10
CA ARG A 48 -13.43 25.09 -4.24
C ARG A 48 -11.99 25.31 -4.69
N ILE A 49 -11.03 25.22 -3.75
CA ILE A 49 -9.61 25.44 -4.03
C ILE A 49 -8.98 24.14 -4.58
N ASN A 50 -9.40 23.00 -4.04
CA ASN A 50 -8.85 21.67 -4.38
C ASN A 50 -9.91 20.79 -5.07
N SER A 51 -10.62 21.33 -6.06
CA SER A 51 -11.75 20.64 -6.71
C SER A 51 -11.34 19.33 -7.37
N PHE A 52 -10.13 19.27 -7.94
CA PHE A 52 -9.56 18.05 -8.51
C PHE A 52 -9.30 16.98 -7.44
N ASN A 53 -8.63 17.33 -6.34
CA ASN A 53 -8.37 16.37 -5.26
C ASN A 53 -9.68 15.81 -4.70
N HIS A 54 -10.69 16.68 -4.53
CA HIS A 54 -12.01 16.26 -4.08
C HIS A 54 -12.69 15.30 -5.07
N LEU A 55 -12.49 15.49 -6.39
CA LEU A 55 -12.96 14.56 -7.43
C LEU A 55 -12.27 13.19 -7.30
N ILE A 56 -10.95 13.16 -7.08
CA ILE A 56 -10.22 11.90 -6.90
C ILE A 56 -10.71 11.17 -5.64
N HIS A 57 -10.84 11.88 -4.51
CA HIS A 57 -11.38 11.31 -3.28
C HIS A 57 -12.82 10.78 -3.46
N ALA A 58 -13.68 11.52 -4.17
CA ALA A 58 -15.03 11.06 -4.49
C ALA A 58 -15.01 9.79 -5.34
N SER A 59 -14.10 9.73 -6.31
CA SER A 59 -13.93 8.58 -7.20
C SER A 59 -13.48 7.34 -6.43
N ILE A 60 -12.54 7.50 -5.50
CA ILE A 60 -12.10 6.42 -4.61
C ILE A 60 -13.26 5.97 -3.72
N ALA A 61 -13.98 6.88 -3.07
CA ALA A 61 -15.13 6.53 -2.24
C ALA A 61 -16.19 5.73 -3.01
N TYR A 62 -16.42 6.07 -4.28
CA TYR A 62 -17.31 5.33 -5.17
C TYR A 62 -16.77 3.93 -5.48
N VAL A 63 -15.50 3.81 -5.88
CA VAL A 63 -14.85 2.52 -6.18
C VAL A 63 -14.81 1.62 -4.95
N CYS A 64 -14.54 2.15 -3.76
CA CYS A 64 -14.58 1.37 -2.53
C CYS A 64 -15.96 0.80 -2.22
N ARG A 65 -17.03 1.52 -2.58
CA ARG A 65 -18.41 1.09 -2.30
C ARG A 65 -19.00 0.16 -3.35
N TYR A 66 -18.66 0.37 -4.63
CA TYR A 66 -19.28 -0.33 -5.76
C TYR A 66 -18.30 -1.14 -6.61
N GLY A 67 -17.02 -1.15 -6.25
CA GLY A 67 -15.97 -1.88 -6.95
C GLY A 67 -15.98 -3.37 -6.67
N TYR A 68 -16.72 -3.84 -5.67
CA TYR A 68 -17.00 -5.24 -5.41
C TYR A 68 -18.47 -5.55 -5.65
N ASP A 69 -18.74 -6.72 -6.23
CA ASP A 69 -20.09 -7.29 -6.28
C ASP A 69 -20.43 -8.05 -4.98
N ASP A 70 -21.68 -8.54 -4.88
CA ASP A 70 -22.15 -9.31 -3.72
C ASP A 70 -21.37 -10.62 -3.50
N GLN A 71 -20.62 -11.06 -4.51
CA GLN A 71 -19.77 -12.26 -4.49
C GLN A 71 -18.29 -11.92 -4.18
N ASN A 72 -17.99 -10.67 -3.81
CA ASN A 72 -16.64 -10.17 -3.53
C ASN A 72 -15.68 -10.25 -4.74
N ASN A 73 -16.22 -10.34 -5.96
CA ASN A 73 -15.48 -10.18 -7.19
C ASN A 73 -15.44 -8.72 -7.61
N ILE A 74 -14.41 -8.35 -8.36
CA ILE A 74 -14.26 -6.98 -8.83
C ILE A 74 -15.32 -6.65 -9.88
N ASN A 75 -16.14 -5.65 -9.61
CA ASN A 75 -17.05 -5.08 -10.60
C ASN A 75 -16.28 -4.19 -11.59
N HIS A 76 -15.80 -4.81 -12.67
CA HIS A 76 -15.04 -4.13 -13.72
C HIS A 76 -15.82 -2.99 -14.40
N THR A 77 -17.16 -3.04 -14.43
CA THR A 77 -17.98 -1.99 -15.06
C THR A 77 -17.94 -0.69 -14.27
N ALA A 78 -18.07 -0.78 -12.94
CA ALA A 78 -17.99 0.36 -12.04
C ALA A 78 -16.59 1.00 -12.11
N ILE A 79 -15.54 0.18 -12.10
CA ILE A 79 -14.15 0.65 -12.19
C ILE A 79 -13.89 1.31 -13.54
N GLN A 80 -14.30 0.70 -14.65
CA GLN A 80 -14.16 1.27 -15.99
C GLN A 80 -14.87 2.62 -16.11
N SER A 81 -16.09 2.74 -15.58
CA SER A 81 -16.83 4.00 -15.59
C SER A 81 -16.08 5.11 -14.86
N VAL A 82 -15.50 4.80 -13.69
CA VAL A 82 -14.72 5.78 -12.92
C VAL A 82 -13.42 6.12 -13.63
N ALA A 83 -12.69 5.14 -14.14
CA ALA A 83 -11.45 5.34 -14.89
C ALA A 83 -11.68 6.24 -16.12
N ASN A 84 -12.71 5.97 -16.92
CA ASN A 84 -13.06 6.79 -18.07
C ASN A 84 -13.40 8.22 -17.66
N ARG A 85 -14.20 8.40 -16.60
CA ARG A 85 -14.58 9.74 -16.14
C ARG A 85 -13.37 10.52 -15.63
N LEU A 86 -12.47 9.87 -14.90
CA LEU A 86 -11.23 10.49 -14.43
C LEU A 86 -10.31 10.87 -15.59
N ALA A 87 -10.16 10.01 -16.59
CA ALA A 87 -9.34 10.28 -17.76
C ALA A 87 -9.85 11.51 -18.53
N VAL A 88 -11.17 11.60 -18.74
CA VAL A 88 -11.81 12.78 -19.37
C VAL A 88 -11.60 14.03 -18.54
N GLU A 89 -11.77 13.97 -17.22
CA GLU A 89 -11.56 15.13 -16.34
C GLU A 89 -10.09 15.61 -16.32
N ILE A 90 -9.13 14.69 -16.43
CA ILE A 90 -7.72 15.04 -16.59
C ILE A 90 -7.51 15.70 -17.96
N TYR A 91 -8.04 15.12 -19.03
CA TYR A 91 -7.93 15.64 -20.38
C TYR A 91 -8.52 17.04 -20.53
N ASP A 92 -9.74 17.26 -20.05
CA ASP A 92 -10.45 18.54 -20.13
C ASP A 92 -9.75 19.68 -19.36
N ARG A 93 -8.97 19.34 -18.33
CA ARG A 93 -8.20 20.29 -17.52
C ARG A 93 -6.78 20.52 -18.06
N THR A 94 -6.39 19.78 -19.09
CA THR A 94 -5.06 19.85 -19.68
C THR A 94 -5.11 20.71 -20.96
N PRO A 95 -4.19 21.68 -21.14
CA PRO A 95 -4.17 22.49 -22.35
C PRO A 95 -3.83 21.63 -23.58
N GLN A 96 -4.37 21.96 -24.74
CA GLN A 96 -4.10 21.22 -25.99
C GLN A 96 -2.62 21.30 -26.42
N LEU A 97 -1.99 22.46 -26.19
CA LEU A 97 -0.58 22.68 -26.48
C LEU A 97 0.24 22.56 -25.19
N ASN A 98 1.40 21.89 -25.27
CA ASN A 98 2.29 21.67 -24.14
C ASN A 98 1.57 21.06 -22.92
N TRP A 99 0.81 19.99 -23.19
CA TRP A 99 -0.02 19.30 -22.20
C TRP A 99 0.80 18.59 -21.10
N ALA A 100 2.03 18.18 -21.40
CA ALA A 100 2.85 17.31 -20.55
C ALA A 100 3.05 17.79 -19.10
N PRO A 101 3.38 19.06 -18.81
CA PRO A 101 3.54 19.53 -17.43
C PRO A 101 2.23 19.52 -16.64
N CYS A 102 1.10 19.78 -17.30
CA CYS A 102 -0.21 19.77 -16.65
C CYS A 102 -0.67 18.33 -16.38
N LEU A 103 -0.44 17.41 -17.33
CA LEU A 103 -0.65 15.98 -17.11
C LEU A 103 0.20 15.47 -15.94
N ASP A 104 1.49 15.84 -15.89
CA ASP A 104 2.39 15.47 -14.79
C ASP A 104 1.84 15.92 -13.43
N PHE A 105 1.41 17.18 -13.33
CA PHE A 105 0.82 17.72 -12.10
C PHE A 105 -0.47 16.99 -11.70
N LEU A 106 -1.40 16.79 -12.63
CA LEU A 106 -2.68 16.13 -12.33
C LEU A 106 -2.49 14.65 -11.98
N LEU A 107 -1.56 13.96 -12.66
CA LEU A 107 -1.22 12.58 -12.33
C LEU A 107 -0.49 12.45 -10.99
N ASP A 108 0.43 13.37 -10.64
CA ASP A 108 1.07 13.37 -9.31
C ASP A 108 0.01 13.48 -8.20
N LYS A 109 -1.02 14.32 -8.40
CA LYS A 109 -2.14 14.41 -7.46
C LYS A 109 -2.98 13.15 -7.43
N ALA A 110 -3.37 12.62 -8.59
CA ALA A 110 -4.24 11.45 -8.67
C ALA A 110 -3.55 10.20 -8.07
N LEU A 111 -2.32 9.92 -8.50
CA LEU A 111 -1.54 8.79 -8.00
C LEU A 111 -1.22 8.93 -6.52
N GLY A 112 -0.80 10.12 -6.08
CA GLY A 112 -0.55 10.38 -4.66
C GLY A 112 -1.76 10.06 -3.79
N ILE A 113 -2.93 10.59 -4.16
CA ILE A 113 -4.17 10.32 -3.44
C ILE A 113 -4.55 8.83 -3.48
N MET A 114 -4.49 8.17 -4.65
CA MET A 114 -4.83 6.74 -4.76
C MET A 114 -3.92 5.87 -3.89
N LEU A 115 -2.62 6.15 -3.86
CA LEU A 115 -1.65 5.42 -3.04
C LEU A 115 -1.82 5.70 -1.54
N ASP A 116 -2.13 6.94 -1.16
CA ASP A 116 -2.46 7.28 0.23
C ASP A 116 -3.65 6.45 0.74
N HIS A 117 -4.68 6.25 -0.10
CA HIS A 117 -5.87 5.47 0.25
C HIS A 117 -5.60 3.97 0.45
N VAL A 118 -4.59 3.41 -0.22
CA VAL A 118 -4.12 2.04 0.06
C VAL A 118 -3.57 1.92 1.50
N LEU A 119 -3.06 3.01 2.08
CA LEU A 119 -2.37 3.02 3.37
C LEU A 119 -3.19 3.58 4.54
N TYR A 120 -4.39 4.15 4.30
CA TYR A 120 -5.16 4.86 5.32
C TYR A 120 -5.88 3.96 6.33
N ASP A 121 -6.49 2.85 5.91
CA ASP A 121 -7.26 1.96 6.80
C ASP A 121 -6.76 0.50 6.75
N PRO A 122 -5.47 0.24 6.97
CA PRO A 122 -4.95 -1.12 6.83
C PRO A 122 -5.49 -2.06 7.92
N SER A 123 -6.11 -1.54 8.99
CA SER A 123 -6.82 -2.35 10.00
C SER A 123 -8.23 -2.77 9.58
N LEU A 124 -8.90 -2.00 8.71
CA LEU A 124 -10.20 -2.36 8.12
C LEU A 124 -10.02 -3.17 6.83
N ASP A 125 -8.81 -3.18 6.30
CA ASP A 125 -8.39 -3.93 5.12
C ASP A 125 -7.33 -4.97 5.48
N PRO A 126 -7.70 -6.04 6.22
CA PRO A 126 -6.75 -6.96 6.80
C PRO A 126 -5.95 -7.71 5.71
N LEU A 127 -4.71 -8.05 6.05
CA LEU A 127 -3.90 -8.90 5.17
C LEU A 127 -4.57 -10.27 5.04
N PRO A 128 -4.63 -10.87 3.85
CA PRO A 128 -5.39 -12.11 3.61
C PRO A 128 -4.98 -13.30 4.51
N HIS A 129 -3.72 -13.34 4.96
CA HIS A 129 -3.23 -14.37 5.88
C HIS A 129 -3.74 -14.22 7.33
N GLN A 130 -4.23 -13.04 7.74
CA GLN A 130 -4.79 -12.81 9.08
C GLN A 130 -6.28 -13.15 9.17
N GLN A 131 -6.97 -13.36 8.04
CA GLN A 131 -8.40 -13.74 8.02
C GLN A 131 -8.57 -15.23 8.35
N HIS A 132 -7.69 -16.09 7.85
CA HIS A 132 -7.77 -17.54 8.08
C HIS A 132 -7.49 -17.99 9.53
N GLU A 133 -6.79 -17.19 10.35
CA GLU A 133 -6.55 -17.53 11.76
C GLU A 133 -7.72 -17.19 12.69
N LYS A 134 -8.64 -16.30 12.27
CA LYS A 134 -9.83 -15.95 13.06
C LYS A 134 -11.02 -16.89 12.86
N ASP A 135 -11.05 -17.60 11.73
CA ASP A 135 -12.07 -18.62 11.44
C ASP A 135 -11.60 -20.00 11.93
N GLY A 136 -11.31 -20.07 13.23
CA GLY A 136 -11.00 -21.33 13.92
C GLY A 136 -12.27 -22.17 14.15
N SER A 137 -12.84 -22.75 13.10
CA SER A 137 -13.79 -23.89 13.18
C SER A 137 -14.21 -24.36 11.78
N ALA A 138 -13.43 -25.24 11.17
CA ALA A 138 -13.94 -26.42 10.49
C ALA A 138 -12.77 -27.30 10.03
N LEU A 139 -12.73 -28.54 10.53
CA LEU A 139 -12.14 -29.65 9.80
C LEU A 139 -12.88 -29.76 8.46
N SER A 140 -12.32 -29.21 7.39
CA SER A 140 -12.69 -29.62 6.04
C SER A 140 -11.41 -29.78 5.23
N SER A 141 -11.04 -31.06 5.09
CA SER A 141 -10.19 -31.58 4.04
C SER A 141 -10.72 -31.15 2.68
N SER A 142 -10.05 -30.19 2.04
CA SER A 142 -10.16 -29.97 0.60
C SER A 142 -8.84 -29.40 0.10
N SER A 143 -8.20 -30.18 -0.77
CA SER A 143 -7.20 -29.87 -1.80
C SER A 143 -6.32 -28.61 -1.67
N PRO A 144 -5.01 -28.69 -2.02
CA PRO A 144 -4.16 -27.52 -2.16
C PRO A 144 -4.54 -26.76 -3.45
N GLU A 145 -5.71 -26.13 -3.47
CA GLU A 145 -6.03 -25.11 -4.46
C GLU A 145 -5.05 -23.97 -4.25
N LYS A 146 -4.06 -23.91 -5.15
CA LYS A 146 -3.17 -22.79 -5.45
C LYS A 146 -3.49 -21.56 -4.61
N GLN A 147 -2.74 -21.36 -3.52
CA GLN A 147 -2.78 -20.11 -2.75
C GLN A 147 -2.38 -18.97 -3.70
N LYS A 148 -3.38 -18.40 -4.38
CA LYS A 148 -3.23 -17.25 -5.25
C LYS A 148 -2.79 -16.12 -4.34
N TYR A 149 -1.66 -15.49 -4.69
CA TYR A 149 -1.24 -14.26 -4.03
C TYR A 149 -2.44 -13.31 -3.95
N SER A 150 -2.82 -12.91 -2.74
CA SER A 150 -3.92 -12.00 -2.49
C SER A 150 -3.35 -10.74 -1.86
N SER A 151 -3.60 -9.61 -2.51
CA SER A 151 -3.38 -8.28 -1.96
C SER A 151 -4.57 -7.89 -1.09
N THR A 152 -4.44 -6.82 -0.33
CA THR A 152 -5.57 -6.28 0.42
C THR A 152 -6.70 -5.84 -0.53
N PRO A 153 -7.97 -5.98 -0.14
CA PRO A 153 -9.11 -5.51 -0.93
C PRO A 153 -8.96 -4.09 -1.50
N MET A 154 -8.47 -3.11 -0.73
CA MET A 154 -8.21 -1.76 -1.23
C MET A 154 -7.08 -1.75 -2.25
N GLY A 155 -5.96 -2.42 -1.96
CA GLY A 155 -4.83 -2.53 -2.87
C GLY A 155 -5.26 -3.15 -4.21
N ARG A 156 -6.11 -4.18 -4.17
CA ARG A 156 -6.67 -4.83 -5.35
C ARG A 156 -7.54 -3.88 -6.18
N LEU A 157 -8.46 -3.14 -5.55
CA LEU A 157 -9.30 -2.14 -6.22
C LEU A 157 -8.46 -1.03 -6.86
N MET A 158 -7.49 -0.49 -6.12
CA MET A 158 -6.64 0.60 -6.63
C MET A 158 -5.75 0.12 -7.76
N THR A 159 -5.18 -1.09 -7.68
CA THR A 159 -4.43 -1.67 -8.81
C THR A 159 -5.33 -1.82 -10.04
N THR A 160 -6.55 -2.37 -9.89
CA THR A 160 -7.46 -2.51 -11.03
C THR A 160 -7.85 -1.16 -11.62
N LEU A 161 -8.15 -0.16 -10.78
CA LEU A 161 -8.44 1.19 -11.22
C LEU A 161 -7.28 1.80 -12.02
N LEU A 162 -6.04 1.67 -11.53
CA LEU A 162 -4.85 2.17 -12.22
C LEU A 162 -4.64 1.46 -13.56
N VAL A 163 -4.80 0.13 -13.60
CA VAL A 163 -4.68 -0.67 -14.83
C VAL A 163 -5.73 -0.27 -15.86
N THR A 164 -6.95 0.07 -15.42
CA THR A 164 -8.01 0.51 -16.31
C THR A 164 -7.86 1.97 -16.75
N LEU A 165 -7.32 2.83 -15.88
CA LEU A 165 -7.10 4.25 -16.16
C LEU A 165 -5.94 4.46 -17.15
N TYR A 166 -4.84 3.71 -16.99
CA TYR A 166 -3.63 3.84 -17.79
C TYR A 166 -3.86 3.81 -19.32
N PRO A 167 -4.49 2.78 -19.92
CA PRO A 167 -4.67 2.71 -21.38
C PRO A 167 -5.56 3.85 -21.90
N THR A 168 -6.53 4.28 -21.10
CA THR A 168 -7.43 5.38 -21.45
C THR A 168 -6.67 6.71 -21.52
N LEU A 169 -5.77 6.96 -20.55
CA LEU A 169 -4.92 8.15 -20.57
C LEU A 169 -3.93 8.12 -21.75
N THR A 170 -3.26 6.99 -21.99
CA THR A 170 -2.32 6.86 -23.12
C THR A 170 -3.00 6.90 -24.49
N ALA A 171 -4.33 6.71 -24.56
CA ALA A 171 -5.10 6.88 -25.78
C ALA A 171 -5.53 8.34 -26.01
N LEU A 172 -5.78 9.10 -24.93
CA LEU A 172 -6.18 10.51 -24.99
C LEU A 172 -4.98 11.45 -25.21
N PHE A 173 -3.80 11.06 -24.76
CA PHE A 173 -2.54 11.78 -24.94
C PHE A 173 -1.59 11.01 -25.84
N ASP A 174 -0.49 11.61 -26.29
CA ASP A 174 0.52 10.86 -27.07
C ASP A 174 1.09 9.73 -26.19
N ALA A 175 1.02 8.50 -26.70
CA ALA A 175 1.22 7.28 -25.91
C ALA A 175 2.58 7.24 -25.18
N ASP A 176 3.67 7.55 -25.88
CA ASP A 176 5.03 7.48 -25.33
C ASP A 176 5.28 8.47 -24.18
N PRO A 177 5.07 9.79 -24.34
CA PRO A 177 5.29 10.74 -23.25
C PRO A 177 4.30 10.55 -22.09
N ALA A 178 3.03 10.21 -22.37
CA ALA A 178 2.04 9.97 -21.31
C ALA A 178 2.41 8.73 -20.48
N SER A 179 2.83 7.65 -21.14
CA SER A 179 3.32 6.43 -20.50
C SER A 179 4.55 6.71 -19.62
N ALA A 180 5.52 7.45 -20.14
CA ALA A 180 6.74 7.81 -19.40
C ALA A 180 6.44 8.66 -18.15
N ILE A 181 5.53 9.64 -18.26
CA ILE A 181 5.09 10.47 -17.12
C ILE A 181 4.40 9.59 -16.06
N HIS A 182 3.41 8.79 -16.46
CA HIS A 182 2.68 7.91 -15.56
C HIS A 182 3.62 6.96 -14.81
N HIS A 183 4.50 6.27 -15.54
CA HIS A 183 5.43 5.32 -14.98
C HIS A 183 6.42 5.97 -13.99
N ARG A 184 7.03 7.11 -14.37
CA ARG A 184 7.92 7.86 -13.48
C ARG A 184 7.22 8.29 -12.19
N LEU A 185 6.00 8.81 -12.29
CA LEU A 185 5.26 9.28 -11.12
C LEU A 185 4.84 8.13 -10.21
N LEU A 186 4.37 7.02 -10.77
CA LEU A 186 4.02 5.82 -9.99
C LEU A 186 5.21 5.34 -9.15
N LEU A 187 6.38 5.18 -9.77
CA LEU A 187 7.60 4.76 -9.06
C LEU A 187 8.06 5.81 -8.03
N ALA A 188 7.94 7.10 -8.35
CA ALA A 188 8.28 8.18 -7.44
C ALA A 188 7.40 8.16 -6.18
N HIS A 189 6.09 7.94 -6.31
CA HIS A 189 5.19 7.80 -5.16
C HIS A 189 5.47 6.54 -4.34
N ILE A 190 5.63 5.38 -4.98
CA ILE A 190 6.00 4.13 -4.29
C ILE A 190 7.28 4.33 -3.48
N SER A 191 8.32 4.88 -4.10
CA SER A 191 9.61 5.16 -3.45
C SER A 191 9.43 6.11 -2.27
N ARG A 192 8.67 7.19 -2.44
CA ARG A 192 8.37 8.17 -1.39
C ARG A 192 7.67 7.51 -0.18
N HIS A 193 6.71 6.62 -0.42
CA HIS A 193 6.03 5.89 0.65
C HIS A 193 6.95 4.92 1.38
N ILE A 194 7.78 4.17 0.66
CA ILE A 194 8.80 3.31 1.28
C ILE A 194 9.72 4.16 2.16
N ASP A 195 10.27 5.26 1.64
CA ASP A 195 11.19 6.13 2.39
C ASP A 195 10.52 6.77 3.62
N ILE A 196 9.23 7.11 3.56
CA ILE A 196 8.47 7.62 4.71
C ILE A 196 8.32 6.52 5.77
N LEU A 197 7.93 5.31 5.36
CA LEU A 197 7.73 4.18 6.27
C LEU A 197 9.06 3.73 6.89
N THR A 198 10.13 3.62 6.10
CA THR A 198 11.49 3.32 6.57
C THR A 198 11.96 4.35 7.60
N ARG A 199 11.81 5.65 7.32
CA ARG A 199 12.19 6.70 8.28
C ARG A 199 11.37 6.61 9.57
N ARG A 200 10.05 6.40 9.49
CA ARG A 200 9.19 6.22 10.67
C ARG A 200 9.60 4.99 11.47
N TYR A 201 9.89 3.89 10.77
CA TYR A 201 10.32 2.62 11.38
C TYR A 201 11.64 2.79 12.12
N HIS A 202 12.68 3.31 11.47
CA HIS A 202 13.99 3.53 12.07
C HIS A 202 13.95 4.55 13.22
N GLN A 203 13.16 5.62 13.10
CA GLN A 203 12.97 6.57 14.19
C GLN A 203 12.31 5.92 15.42
N GLN A 204 11.29 5.08 15.22
CA GLN A 204 10.66 4.36 16.31
C GLN A 204 11.60 3.33 16.93
N HIS A 205 12.35 2.60 16.11
CA HIS A 205 13.33 1.64 16.58
C HIS A 205 14.44 2.29 17.42
N ARG A 206 15.01 3.42 16.95
CA ARG A 206 16.00 4.20 17.72
C ARG A 206 15.44 4.66 19.07
N ARG A 207 14.20 5.15 19.10
CA ARG A 207 13.54 5.56 20.36
C ARG A 207 13.33 4.38 21.31
N ARG A 208 13.02 3.19 20.79
CA ARG A 208 12.87 1.97 21.60
C ARG A 208 14.17 1.60 22.31
N ILE A 209 15.29 1.65 21.59
CA ILE A 209 16.62 1.38 22.15
C ILE A 209 16.99 2.44 23.21
N SER A 210 16.81 3.73 22.91
CA SER A 210 17.23 4.80 23.81
C SER A 210 16.36 4.98 25.05
N SER A 211 15.06 4.66 24.98
CA SER A 211 14.11 4.94 26.07
C SER A 211 13.64 3.70 26.83
N GLY A 212 14.07 2.49 26.44
CA GLY A 212 13.58 1.23 27.05
C GLY A 212 12.05 1.05 26.96
N SER A 213 11.36 1.87 26.17
CA SER A 213 9.91 1.96 26.13
C SER A 213 9.33 0.88 25.21
N SER A 214 8.44 0.06 25.76
CA SER A 214 7.83 -1.11 25.12
C SER A 214 6.58 -0.79 24.27
N SER A 215 6.53 0.35 23.57
CA SER A 215 5.37 0.67 22.73
C SER A 215 5.36 -0.15 21.42
N PHE A 216 5.14 -1.46 21.55
CA PHE A 216 5.06 -2.45 20.47
C PHE A 216 3.95 -2.14 19.46
N ALA A 217 2.87 -1.52 19.91
CA ALA A 217 1.72 -1.16 19.06
C ALA A 217 2.06 -0.18 17.94
N ARG A 218 3.00 0.76 18.18
CA ARG A 218 3.39 1.77 17.17
C ARG A 218 4.26 1.18 16.07
N THR A 219 5.19 0.30 16.43
CA THR A 219 6.03 -0.42 15.46
C THR A 219 5.21 -1.43 14.65
N ALA A 220 4.22 -2.08 15.27
CA ALA A 220 3.30 -2.98 14.58
C ALA A 220 2.51 -2.26 13.48
N SER A 221 2.01 -1.05 13.74
CA SER A 221 1.29 -0.25 12.73
C SER A 221 2.17 0.10 11.51
N VAL A 222 3.43 0.49 11.73
CA VAL A 222 4.36 0.81 10.63
C VAL A 222 4.73 -0.43 9.83
N ARG A 223 5.04 -1.55 10.51
CA ARG A 223 5.31 -2.84 9.85
C ARG A 223 4.11 -3.34 9.04
N HIS A 224 2.90 -3.19 9.58
CA HIS A 224 1.65 -3.54 8.90
C HIS A 224 1.45 -2.68 7.65
N GLY A 225 1.58 -1.35 7.76
CA GLY A 225 1.49 -0.46 6.60
C GLY A 225 2.56 -0.74 5.54
N PHE A 226 3.78 -1.10 5.96
CA PHE A 226 4.84 -1.52 5.03
C PHE A 226 4.49 -2.81 4.31
N ARG A 227 3.94 -3.81 5.02
CA ARG A 227 3.51 -5.05 4.40
C ARG A 227 2.34 -4.85 3.43
N VAL A 228 1.37 -3.99 3.76
CA VAL A 228 0.30 -3.57 2.83
C VAL A 228 0.89 -2.93 1.57
N LEU A 229 1.88 -2.04 1.72
CA LEU A 229 2.57 -1.42 0.59
C LEU A 229 3.30 -2.45 -0.27
N VAL A 230 4.05 -3.37 0.34
CA VAL A 230 4.73 -4.46 -0.36
C VAL A 230 3.73 -5.32 -1.12
N GLN A 231 2.57 -5.61 -0.52
CA GLN A 231 1.54 -6.40 -1.18
C GLN A 231 0.91 -5.67 -2.38
N PHE A 232 0.73 -4.36 -2.24
CA PHE A 232 0.30 -3.51 -3.33
C PHE A 232 1.32 -3.45 -4.47
N ILE A 233 2.62 -3.30 -4.15
CA ILE A 233 3.73 -3.36 -5.12
C ILE A 233 3.72 -4.70 -5.84
N GLY A 234 3.60 -5.82 -5.11
CA GLY A 234 3.54 -7.14 -5.72
C GLY A 234 2.32 -7.35 -6.62
N ASN A 235 1.18 -6.73 -6.29
CA ASN A 235 0.03 -6.71 -7.19
C ASN A 235 0.29 -5.88 -8.45
N LEU A 236 0.93 -4.71 -8.32
CA LEU A 236 1.35 -3.90 -9.47
C LEU A 236 2.35 -4.66 -10.37
N CYS A 237 3.27 -5.45 -9.79
CA CYS A 237 4.18 -6.32 -10.55
C CYS A 237 3.44 -7.32 -11.44
N GLN A 238 2.22 -7.72 -11.09
CA GLN A 238 1.47 -8.68 -11.89
C GLN A 238 0.78 -8.02 -13.10
N THR A 239 0.95 -6.69 -13.24
CA THR A 239 0.36 -5.87 -14.30
C THR A 239 1.43 -5.30 -15.24
N GLU A 240 1.01 -4.48 -16.20
CA GLU A 240 1.90 -3.75 -17.12
C GLU A 240 2.43 -2.44 -16.56
N LEU A 241 1.92 -2.00 -15.40
CA LEU A 241 2.26 -0.69 -14.84
C LEU A 241 3.67 -0.64 -14.26
N MET A 242 4.25 -1.81 -13.92
CA MET A 242 5.58 -1.93 -13.35
C MET A 242 6.33 -3.09 -13.99
N THR A 243 7.60 -2.87 -14.34
CA THR A 243 8.45 -3.89 -14.93
C THR A 243 9.15 -4.73 -13.85
N ALA A 244 9.69 -5.87 -14.27
CA ALA A 244 10.61 -6.66 -13.47
C ALA A 244 11.84 -5.83 -13.01
N ALA A 245 12.41 -5.04 -13.91
CA ALA A 245 13.57 -4.20 -13.56
C ALA A 245 13.25 -3.21 -12.43
N ASP A 246 12.05 -2.62 -12.43
CA ASP A 246 11.62 -1.70 -11.38
C ASP A 246 11.46 -2.40 -10.04
N LEU A 247 10.84 -3.59 -10.02
CA LEU A 247 10.72 -4.39 -8.81
C LEU A 247 12.10 -4.74 -8.24
N HIS A 248 13.02 -5.15 -9.11
CA HIS A 248 14.40 -5.44 -8.71
C HIS A 248 15.08 -4.21 -8.10
N ILE A 249 14.96 -3.04 -8.74
CA ILE A 249 15.52 -1.77 -8.24
C ILE A 249 14.92 -1.39 -6.88
N LEU A 250 13.59 -1.41 -6.77
CA LEU A 250 12.87 -1.10 -5.53
C LEU A 250 13.27 -2.05 -4.41
N THR A 251 13.35 -3.34 -4.70
CA THR A 251 13.72 -4.36 -3.71
C THR A 251 15.12 -4.11 -3.19
N ARG A 252 16.10 -4.01 -4.09
CA ARG A 252 17.51 -3.87 -3.75
C ARG A 252 17.85 -2.55 -3.08
N GLN A 253 17.26 -1.45 -3.52
CA GLN A 253 17.65 -0.11 -3.06
C GLN A 253 16.80 0.42 -1.90
N ARG A 254 15.53 0.01 -1.80
CA ARG A 254 14.55 0.63 -0.89
C ARG A 254 13.96 -0.35 0.12
N ILE A 255 13.49 -1.52 -0.33
CA ILE A 255 12.85 -2.51 0.56
C ILE A 255 13.89 -3.12 1.50
N ILE A 256 15.06 -3.51 1.01
CA ILE A 256 16.12 -4.03 1.90
C ILE A 256 16.55 -2.98 2.94
N ALA A 257 16.62 -1.71 2.55
CA ALA A 257 16.96 -0.61 3.44
C ALA A 257 15.91 -0.35 4.54
N PHE A 258 14.70 -0.92 4.42
CA PHE A 258 13.71 -0.87 5.48
C PHE A 258 14.18 -1.65 6.72
N PHE A 259 14.73 -2.85 6.51
CA PHE A 259 15.16 -3.73 7.60
C PHE A 259 16.41 -3.20 8.28
N ILE A 260 16.50 -3.45 9.59
CA ILE A 260 17.64 -3.00 10.38
C ILE A 260 18.68 -4.11 10.36
N SER A 261 19.80 -3.89 9.65
CA SER A 261 20.93 -4.80 9.71
C SER A 261 21.51 -4.80 11.13
N TYR A 262 21.26 -5.87 11.88
CA TYR A 262 22.00 -6.17 13.10
C TYR A 262 23.43 -6.58 12.71
N GLN A 263 24.28 -5.60 12.40
CA GLN A 263 25.69 -5.84 12.62
C GLN A 263 25.86 -5.94 14.12
N SER A 264 26.17 -7.16 14.59
CA SER A 264 26.80 -7.38 15.88
C SER A 264 28.02 -6.45 15.94
N SER A 265 27.83 -5.25 16.47
CA SER A 265 28.92 -4.42 16.93
C SER A 265 29.53 -5.17 18.10
N SER A 266 30.52 -6.00 17.78
CA SER A 266 31.52 -6.45 18.72
C SER A 266 31.98 -5.24 19.54
N THR A 267 32.37 -5.46 20.80
CA THR A 267 32.86 -4.46 21.77
C THR A 267 31.81 -3.89 22.73
N ASN A 268 31.34 -4.71 23.67
CA ASN A 268 31.56 -4.47 25.11
C ASN A 268 30.86 -5.55 25.94
N ASN A 269 31.61 -6.62 26.25
CA ASN A 269 31.29 -7.53 27.34
C ASN A 269 31.22 -6.72 28.64
N ASN A 270 30.04 -6.63 29.29
CA ASN A 270 29.88 -6.55 30.77
C ASN A 270 28.47 -6.14 31.28
N MET A 271 27.38 -6.31 30.52
CA MET A 271 26.01 -6.23 31.09
C MET A 271 25.06 -7.21 30.40
N VAL A 272 25.30 -8.51 30.56
CA VAL A 272 24.58 -9.54 29.80
C VAL A 272 24.09 -10.66 30.72
N SER A 273 22.82 -10.60 31.11
CA SER A 273 22.08 -11.77 31.58
C SER A 273 20.56 -11.62 31.39
N THR A 274 20.01 -10.39 31.44
CA THR A 274 18.57 -10.13 31.20
C THR A 274 18.29 -9.39 29.90
N ALA A 275 19.23 -8.55 29.43
CA ALA A 275 19.14 -7.82 28.16
C ALA A 275 19.20 -8.72 26.91
N ASP A 276 19.86 -9.88 27.01
CA ASP A 276 20.02 -10.83 25.91
C ASP A 276 18.68 -11.43 25.47
N SER A 277 17.83 -11.84 26.41
CA SER A 277 16.54 -12.47 26.09
C SER A 277 15.60 -11.52 25.32
N SER A 278 15.62 -10.23 25.65
CA SER A 278 14.85 -9.21 24.92
C SER A 278 15.46 -8.87 23.58
N CYS A 279 16.80 -8.81 23.47
CA CYS A 279 17.49 -8.53 22.22
C CYS A 279 17.24 -9.65 21.20
N TRP A 280 17.37 -10.91 21.63
CA TRP A 280 17.08 -12.09 20.81
C TRP A 280 15.64 -12.12 20.31
N ARG A 281 14.65 -11.79 21.14
CA ARG A 281 13.24 -11.72 20.70
C ARG A 281 13.02 -10.65 19.64
N LEU A 282 13.63 -9.47 19.78
CA LEU A 282 13.51 -8.40 18.80
C LEU A 282 14.14 -8.76 17.45
N TRP A 283 15.28 -9.45 17.50
CA TRP A 283 15.97 -9.94 16.32
C TRP A 283 15.15 -11.02 15.61
N MET A 284 14.59 -11.99 16.36
CA MET A 284 13.69 -13.00 15.81
C MET A 284 12.43 -12.37 15.18
N ASP A 285 11.79 -11.41 15.86
CA ASP A 285 10.64 -10.67 15.35
C ASP A 285 10.97 -9.90 14.05
N GLU A 286 12.23 -9.45 13.88
CA GLU A 286 12.70 -8.78 12.66
C GLU A 286 12.90 -9.77 11.53
N ILE A 287 13.53 -10.92 11.79
CA ILE A 287 13.74 -11.95 10.77
C ILE A 287 12.42 -12.55 10.31
N GLU A 288 11.47 -12.81 11.22
CA GLU A 288 10.14 -13.28 10.86
C GLU A 288 9.45 -12.28 9.92
N PHE A 289 9.50 -10.99 10.27
CA PHE A 289 8.92 -9.93 9.45
C PHE A 289 9.61 -9.80 8.08
N GLN A 290 10.95 -9.84 8.04
CA GLN A 290 11.73 -9.84 6.80
C GLN A 290 11.37 -11.04 5.91
N THR A 291 11.28 -12.22 6.50
CA THR A 291 10.90 -13.45 5.80
C THR A 291 9.50 -13.32 5.21
N ALA A 292 8.53 -12.81 5.97
CA ALA A 292 7.17 -12.59 5.46
C ALA A 292 7.13 -11.62 4.26
N VAL A 293 7.89 -10.53 4.31
CA VAL A 293 7.99 -9.56 3.21
C VAL A 293 8.65 -10.19 1.98
N LEU A 294 9.75 -10.92 2.15
CA LEU A 294 10.45 -11.58 1.05
C LEU A 294 9.57 -12.66 0.40
N LEU A 295 8.80 -13.41 1.19
CA LEU A 295 7.84 -14.39 0.69
C LEU A 295 6.70 -13.72 -0.09
N ASP A 296 6.17 -12.59 0.39
CA ASP A 296 5.13 -11.84 -0.33
C ASP A 296 5.67 -11.34 -1.69
N LEU A 297 6.91 -10.86 -1.75
CA LEU A 297 7.55 -10.45 -3.01
C LEU A 297 7.85 -11.64 -3.94
N LEU A 298 8.39 -12.74 -3.40
CA LEU A 298 8.67 -13.94 -4.17
C LEU A 298 7.39 -14.50 -4.80
N ARG A 299 6.30 -14.57 -4.03
CA ARG A 299 4.99 -15.00 -4.55
C ARG A 299 4.52 -14.10 -5.69
N ALA A 300 4.67 -12.78 -5.55
CA ALA A 300 4.31 -11.85 -6.61
C ALA A 300 5.12 -12.10 -7.90
N VAL A 301 6.43 -12.35 -7.78
CA VAL A 301 7.31 -12.67 -8.92
C VAL A 301 6.95 -14.00 -9.55
N VAL A 302 6.70 -15.03 -8.75
CA VAL A 302 6.26 -16.35 -9.25
C VAL A 302 4.94 -16.21 -10.00
N CYS A 303 3.95 -15.50 -9.43
CA CYS A 303 2.68 -15.24 -10.11
C CYS A 303 2.88 -14.49 -11.42
N ARG A 304 3.75 -13.46 -11.44
CA ARG A 304 4.12 -12.74 -12.66
C ARG A 304 4.72 -13.68 -13.69
N GLN A 305 5.67 -14.55 -13.32
CA GLN A 305 6.32 -15.47 -14.24
C GLN A 305 5.39 -16.54 -14.82
N TYR A 306 4.41 -17.00 -14.04
CA TYR A 306 3.37 -17.88 -14.57
C TYR A 306 2.47 -17.18 -15.59
N THR A 307 2.25 -15.88 -15.44
CA THR A 307 1.47 -15.07 -16.40
C THR A 307 2.30 -14.52 -17.57
N ARG A 308 3.62 -14.40 -17.41
CA ARG A 308 4.55 -13.75 -18.34
C ARG A 308 5.89 -14.48 -18.33
N PHE A 309 6.36 -14.91 -19.48
CA PHE A 309 7.65 -15.60 -19.63
C PHE A 309 8.84 -14.61 -19.48
N ASP A 310 9.07 -14.09 -18.28
CA ASP A 310 10.18 -13.19 -17.97
C ASP A 310 11.49 -13.97 -17.71
N SER A 311 12.64 -13.31 -17.89
CA SER A 311 14.01 -13.89 -18.00
C SER A 311 14.57 -14.69 -16.79
N GLY A 312 13.78 -15.01 -15.76
CA GLY A 312 14.19 -15.84 -14.61
C GLY A 312 15.16 -15.19 -13.61
N LYS A 313 15.79 -14.06 -13.96
CA LYS A 313 16.80 -13.35 -13.13
C LYS A 313 16.27 -12.92 -11.76
N GLU A 314 15.00 -12.55 -11.67
CA GLU A 314 14.37 -12.10 -10.43
C GLU A 314 14.25 -13.23 -9.39
N LEU A 315 13.88 -14.44 -9.82
CA LEU A 315 13.77 -15.59 -8.92
C LEU A 315 15.10 -15.92 -8.27
N ASN A 316 16.20 -15.88 -9.04
CA ASN A 316 17.53 -16.17 -8.50
C ASN A 316 17.95 -15.13 -7.44
N MET A 317 17.55 -13.87 -7.59
CA MET A 317 17.80 -12.84 -6.57
C MET A 317 16.98 -13.11 -5.30
N PHE A 318 15.67 -13.37 -5.42
CA PHE A 318 14.83 -13.69 -4.26
C PHE A 318 15.29 -14.96 -3.54
N ALA A 319 15.76 -15.97 -4.30
CA ALA A 319 16.38 -17.16 -3.74
C ALA A 319 17.67 -16.83 -2.98
N SER A 320 18.53 -15.94 -3.51
CA SER A 320 19.74 -15.47 -2.80
C SER A 320 19.38 -14.74 -1.51
N MET A 321 18.41 -13.82 -1.54
CA MET A 321 17.99 -13.07 -0.34
C MET A 321 17.35 -13.97 0.72
N LEU A 322 16.55 -14.96 0.30
CA LEU A 322 15.99 -15.97 1.20
C LEU A 322 17.11 -16.83 1.79
N ASN A 323 18.07 -17.27 0.98
CA ASN A 323 19.22 -18.04 1.47
C ASN A 323 20.06 -17.22 2.46
N GLU A 324 20.28 -15.94 2.22
CA GLU A 324 20.96 -15.05 3.17
C GLU A 324 20.16 -14.92 4.47
N THR A 325 18.85 -14.69 4.40
CA THR A 325 17.98 -14.56 5.58
C THR A 325 17.91 -15.86 6.39
N VAL A 326 17.84 -17.02 5.73
CA VAL A 326 17.89 -18.34 6.37
C VAL A 326 19.27 -18.62 6.96
N SER A 327 20.34 -18.27 6.24
CA SER A 327 21.71 -18.44 6.72
C SER A 327 21.95 -17.63 8.00
N THR A 328 21.46 -16.39 8.06
CA THR A 328 21.54 -15.56 9.27
C THR A 328 20.75 -16.13 10.45
N LEU A 329 19.74 -16.98 10.22
CA LEU A 329 18.95 -17.60 11.28
C LEU A 329 19.56 -18.93 11.77
N VAL A 330 20.39 -19.58 10.95
CA VAL A 330 21.03 -20.88 11.27
C VAL A 330 22.44 -20.69 11.88
N SER A 331 23.11 -19.57 11.59
CA SER A 331 24.45 -19.22 12.10
C SER A 331 24.42 -18.62 13.51
#